data_AF-A0A2V6NXP7-F1
#
_entry.id   AF-A0A2V6NXP7-F1
#
_cell.length_a   1.000
_cell.length_b   1.000
_cell.length_c   1.000
_cell.angle_alpha   90.00
_cell.angle_beta   90.00
_cell.angle_gamma   90.00
#
_symmetry.space_group_name_H-M   'P 1'
#
loop_
_entity.id
_entity.type
_entity.pdbx_description
1 polymer ?
#
loop_
_entity_poly.entity_id
_entity_poly.type
_entity_poly.pdbx_seq_one_letter_code
_entity_poly.pdbx_strand_id
1 'polypeptide(L)'
;MRPEFQSLRLLARMPPHPLPCFLMSGDTAVTIQVPGALRDCCGGALQVLLSASNVRAALEELERRHPSLYRSVCDETGTVRRHVNLFVNTSNVRDREGLDTALAPGDVVTILPAISGG
;
A
#
# COMPACT_ATOMS: atom_id res chain seq x y z
N MET A 1 -50.15 28.49 -11.14
CA MET A 1 -49.82 28.21 -9.73
C MET A 1 -49.26 26.79 -9.64
N ARG A 2 -48.00 26.66 -9.21
CA ARG A 2 -47.38 25.40 -8.70
C ARG A 2 -47.97 25.05 -7.32
N PRO A 3 -47.62 23.94 -6.61
CA PRO A 3 -46.82 22.72 -6.92
C PRO A 3 -47.60 21.43 -6.52
N GLU A 4 -47.10 20.20 -6.63
CA GLU A 4 -46.36 19.49 -5.56
C GLU A 4 -45.76 18.18 -6.12
N PHE A 5 -44.45 18.07 -5.91
CA PHE A 5 -43.53 17.09 -6.46
C PHE A 5 -43.08 16.23 -5.27
N GLN A 6 -43.47 14.95 -5.20
CA GLN A 6 -42.90 14.02 -4.21
C GLN A 6 -42.51 12.72 -4.91
N SER A 7 -41.42 12.80 -5.68
CA SER A 7 -40.65 11.62 -6.07
C SER A 7 -39.58 11.36 -5.02
N LEU A 8 -39.70 10.18 -4.41
CA LEU A 8 -38.68 9.42 -3.70
C LEU A 8 -37.25 9.77 -4.16
N ARG A 9 -36.47 10.40 -3.28
CA ARG A 9 -35.00 10.24 -3.26
C ARG A 9 -34.61 9.82 -1.86
N LEU A 10 -34.71 8.52 -1.63
CA LEU A 10 -34.12 7.87 -0.48
C LEU A 10 -32.61 8.07 -0.56
N LEU A 11 -32.10 8.73 0.46
CA LEU A 11 -30.72 9.09 0.75
C LEU A 11 -29.73 7.96 0.45
N ALA A 12 -29.01 8.08 -0.67
CA ALA A 12 -27.71 7.43 -0.80
C ALA A 12 -26.74 8.15 0.16
N ARG A 13 -26.66 7.65 1.40
CA ARG A 13 -25.56 7.95 2.32
C ARG A 13 -24.32 7.21 1.83
N MET A 14 -23.72 7.71 0.76
CA MET A 14 -22.35 7.35 0.39
C MET A 14 -21.46 8.44 0.99
N PRO A 15 -20.57 8.13 1.96
CA PRO A 15 -19.62 9.12 2.42
C PRO A 15 -18.74 9.53 1.22
N PRO A 16 -18.48 10.83 1.01
CA PRO A 16 -17.40 11.22 0.12
C PRO A 16 -16.12 10.69 0.78
N HIS A 17 -15.56 9.62 0.26
CA HIS A 17 -14.20 9.25 0.62
C HIS A 17 -13.36 10.49 0.25
N PRO A 18 -12.67 11.13 1.20
CA PRO A 18 -11.69 12.11 0.81
C PRO A 18 -10.65 11.32 0.01
N LEU A 19 -10.67 11.48 -1.31
CA LEU A 19 -9.44 11.32 -2.07
C LEU A 19 -8.45 12.24 -1.35
N PRO A 20 -7.35 11.74 -0.76
CA PRO A 20 -6.35 12.65 -0.27
C PRO A 20 -5.89 13.42 -1.50
N CYS A 21 -6.26 14.70 -1.53
CA CYS A 21 -5.73 15.69 -2.41
C CYS A 21 -4.23 15.73 -2.10
N PHE A 22 -3.45 14.89 -2.79
CA PHE A 22 -2.02 14.72 -2.58
C PHE A 22 -1.28 15.88 -3.24
N LEU A 23 -1.67 17.09 -2.87
CA LEU A 23 -0.84 18.27 -3.01
C LEU A 23 -0.18 18.46 -1.66
N MET A 24 1.02 17.87 -1.49
CA MET A 24 2.22 18.59 -1.02
C MET A 24 3.38 17.63 -0.70
N SER A 25 4.52 17.94 -1.33
CA SER A 25 5.88 17.45 -1.10
C SER A 25 6.20 16.02 -1.56
N GLY A 26 6.53 15.90 -2.85
CA GLY A 26 7.10 14.70 -3.48
C GLY A 26 8.54 14.36 -3.06
N ASP A 27 8.90 14.58 -1.80
CA ASP A 27 10.26 14.32 -1.29
C ASP A 27 10.44 12.87 -0.80
N THR A 28 9.35 12.10 -0.66
CA THR A 28 9.42 10.69 -0.22
C THR A 28 8.44 9.79 -0.95
N ALA A 29 8.18 10.06 -2.24
CA ALA A 29 7.26 9.25 -3.06
C ALA A 29 7.93 7.92 -3.45
N VAL A 30 7.39 6.80 -3.01
CA VAL A 30 7.93 5.45 -3.22
C VAL A 30 6.89 4.57 -3.91
N THR A 31 7.37 3.63 -4.72
CA THR A 31 6.49 2.71 -5.47
C THR A 31 6.60 1.31 -4.92
N ILE A 32 5.51 0.75 -4.39
CA ILE A 32 5.47 -0.65 -3.98
C ILE A 32 5.05 -1.52 -5.17
N GLN A 33 5.93 -2.40 -5.64
CA GLN A 33 5.62 -3.42 -6.65
C GLN A 33 4.96 -4.62 -6.00
N VAL A 34 3.77 -4.95 -6.49
CA VAL A 34 3.00 -6.09 -6.02
C VAL A 34 3.20 -7.27 -6.98
N PRO A 35 3.75 -8.40 -6.52
CA PRO A 35 3.95 -9.57 -7.35
C PRO A 35 2.60 -10.17 -7.75
N GLY A 36 2.57 -10.88 -8.88
CA GLY A 36 1.35 -11.49 -9.43
C GLY A 36 0.51 -12.24 -8.39
N ALA A 37 1.19 -13.03 -7.53
CA ALA A 37 0.56 -13.82 -6.48
C ALA A 37 -0.19 -13.01 -5.41
N LEU A 38 0.09 -11.71 -5.26
CA LEU A 38 -0.51 -10.83 -4.26
C LEU A 38 -1.41 -9.75 -4.87
N ARG A 39 -1.58 -9.75 -6.20
CA ARG A 39 -2.40 -8.74 -6.90
C ARG A 39 -3.85 -8.79 -6.45
N ASP A 40 -4.41 -9.97 -6.19
CA ASP A 40 -5.78 -10.13 -5.67
C ASP A 40 -5.97 -9.42 -4.32
N CYS A 41 -4.94 -9.36 -3.48
CA CYS A 41 -4.99 -8.65 -2.20
C CYS A 41 -4.96 -7.12 -2.34
N CYS A 42 -4.59 -6.60 -3.51
CA CYS A 42 -4.47 -5.18 -3.82
C CYS A 42 -5.51 -4.71 -4.87
N GLY A 43 -6.58 -5.47 -5.08
CA GLY A 43 -7.61 -5.14 -6.08
C GLY A 43 -7.12 -5.19 -7.53
N GLY A 44 -6.07 -5.97 -7.81
CA GLY A 44 -5.45 -6.09 -9.13
C GLY A 44 -4.36 -5.06 -9.42
N ALA A 45 -4.03 -4.17 -8.48
CA ALA A 45 -2.98 -3.17 -8.67
C ALA A 45 -1.61 -3.84 -8.81
N LEU A 46 -0.87 -3.44 -9.86
CA LEU A 46 0.50 -3.87 -10.12
C LEU A 46 1.50 -3.15 -9.20
N GLN A 47 1.18 -1.89 -8.92
CA GLN A 47 2.05 -0.95 -8.24
C GLN A 47 1.19 -0.05 -7.37
N VAL A 48 1.67 0.24 -6.16
CA VAL A 48 1.02 1.17 -5.23
C VAL A 48 1.98 2.33 -4.99
N LEU A 49 1.59 3.51 -5.44
CA LEU A 49 2.33 4.74 -5.18
C LEU A 49 1.93 5.28 -3.80
N LEU A 50 2.89 5.39 -2.89
CA LEU A 50 2.68 5.93 -1.55
C LEU A 50 3.88 6.78 -1.12
N SER A 51 3.75 7.48 0.00
CA SER A 51 4.83 8.34 0.49
C SER A 51 5.31 7.85 1.84
N ALA A 52 6.60 7.57 1.93
CA ALA A 52 7.22 7.02 3.12
C ALA A 52 8.70 7.32 3.17
N SER A 53 9.18 7.68 4.36
CA SER A 53 10.59 8.02 4.61
C SER A 53 11.47 6.79 4.87
N ASN A 54 10.86 5.65 5.22
CA ASN A 54 11.54 4.38 5.47
C ASN A 54 10.60 3.21 5.19
N VAL A 55 11.14 1.99 5.19
CA VAL A 55 10.38 0.76 4.91
C VAL A 55 9.25 0.55 5.92
N ARG A 56 9.47 0.86 7.21
CA ARG A 56 8.42 0.79 8.25
C ARG A 56 7.22 1.68 7.90
N ALA A 57 7.46 2.97 7.62
CA ALA A 57 6.42 3.92 7.24
C ALA A 57 5.71 3.50 5.94
N ALA A 58 6.45 2.90 4.99
CA ALA A 58 5.86 2.38 3.76
C ALA A 58 4.89 1.22 4.03
N LEU A 59 5.24 0.33 4.95
CA LEU A 59 4.41 -0.78 5.37
C LEU A 59 3.20 -0.32 6.21
N GLU A 60 3.34 0.69 7.06
CA GLU A 60 2.22 1.30 7.80
C GLU A 60 1.21 1.96 6.84
N GLU A 61 1.68 2.70 5.84
CA GLU A 61 0.79 3.24 4.80
C GLU A 61 0.15 2.13 3.96
N LEU A 62 0.90 1.06 3.68
CA LEU A 62 0.39 -0.11 2.98
C LEU A 62 -0.68 -0.84 3.79
N GLU A 63 -0.55 -0.94 5.11
CA GLU A 63 -1.57 -1.48 6.01
C GLU A 63 -2.86 -0.67 5.93
N ARG A 64 -2.74 0.67 5.98
CA ARG A 64 -3.89 1.57 5.92
C ARG A 64 -4.63 1.50 4.59
N ARG A 65 -3.91 1.35 3.48
CA ARG A 65 -4.49 1.30 2.12
C ARG A 65 -4.93 -0.10 1.72
N HIS A 66 -4.14 -1.11 2.07
CA HIS A 66 -4.27 -2.50 1.64
C HIS A 66 -3.96 -3.48 2.79
N PRO A 67 -4.83 -3.57 3.82
CA PRO A 67 -4.59 -4.42 4.99
C PRO A 67 -4.49 -5.91 4.64
N SER A 68 -5.15 -6.36 3.57
CA SER A 68 -5.06 -7.73 3.07
C SER A 68 -3.65 -8.08 2.58
N LEU A 69 -3.02 -7.15 1.85
CA LEU A 69 -1.67 -7.33 1.35
C LEU A 69 -0.65 -7.18 2.49
N TYR A 70 -0.85 -6.23 3.40
CA TYR A 70 -0.02 -6.10 4.59
C TYR A 70 0.00 -7.37 5.44
N ARG A 71 -1.15 -8.02 5.68
CA ARG A 71 -1.20 -9.31 6.41
C ARG A 71 -0.46 -10.46 5.73
N SER A 72 -0.25 -10.38 4.42
CA SER A 72 0.57 -11.35 3.69
C SER A 72 2.06 -11.10 3.86
N VAL A 73 2.47 -9.82 3.99
CA VAL A 73 3.86 -9.39 4.12
C VAL A 73 4.35 -9.40 5.57
N CYS A 74 3.56 -8.82 6.46
CA CYS A 74 3.85 -8.66 7.88
C CYS A 74 2.93 -9.54 8.73
N ASP A 75 3.38 -9.79 9.95
CA ASP A 75 2.57 -10.44 10.98
C ASP A 75 1.85 -9.40 11.87
N GLU A 76 1.02 -9.83 12.81
CA GLU A 76 0.27 -8.94 13.71
C GLU A 76 1.17 -8.08 14.60
N THR A 77 2.43 -8.50 14.76
CA THR A 77 3.48 -7.76 15.46
C THR A 77 4.13 -6.64 14.62
N GLY A 78 3.76 -6.49 13.35
CA GLY A 78 4.38 -5.55 12.41
C GLY A 78 5.75 -5.98 11.88
N THR A 79 6.13 -7.25 12.11
CA THR A 79 7.39 -7.81 11.61
C THR A 79 7.19 -8.46 10.24
N VAL A 80 8.12 -8.22 9.31
CA VAL A 80 8.12 -8.87 7.98
C VAL A 80 8.31 -10.38 8.13
N ARG A 81 7.38 -11.15 7.56
CA ARG A 81 7.36 -12.61 7.64
C ARG A 81 8.61 -13.22 7.02
N ARG A 82 9.12 -14.33 7.59
CA ARG A 82 10.32 -15.03 7.08
C ARG A 82 10.22 -15.52 5.64
N HIS A 83 9.01 -15.81 5.20
CA HIS A 83 8.70 -16.23 3.84
C HIS A 83 8.38 -15.05 2.91
N VAL A 84 8.71 -13.82 3.29
CA VAL A 84 8.59 -12.65 2.42
C VAL A 84 9.91 -11.90 2.46
N ASN A 85 10.43 -11.57 1.28
CA ASN A 85 11.57 -10.70 1.11
C ASN A 85 11.09 -9.37 0.54
N LEU A 86 11.59 -8.28 1.10
CA LEU A 86 11.36 -6.94 0.57
C LEU A 86 12.65 -6.45 -0.04
N PHE A 87 12.57 -5.95 -1.26
CA PHE A 87 13.70 -5.38 -1.98
C PHE A 87 13.44 -3.90 -2.21
N VAL A 88 14.36 -3.04 -1.80
CA VAL A 88 14.37 -1.62 -2.19
C VAL A 88 15.27 -1.50 -3.42
N ASN A 89 14.68 -1.24 -4.57
CA ASN A 89 15.27 -1.29 -5.90
C ASN A 89 15.88 -2.68 -6.22
N THR A 90 17.12 -2.91 -5.78
CA THR A 90 17.87 -4.15 -6.02
C THR A 90 18.48 -4.71 -4.71
N SER A 91 18.30 -4.01 -3.59
CA SER A 91 18.86 -4.44 -2.30
C SER A 91 17.78 -4.99 -1.39
N ASN A 92 17.99 -6.18 -0.83
CA ASN A 92 17.08 -6.74 0.17
C ASN A 92 17.17 -5.93 1.46
N VAL A 93 16.03 -5.58 2.04
CA VAL A 93 15.96 -4.81 3.31
C VAL A 93 16.64 -5.56 4.46
N ARG A 94 16.64 -6.90 4.41
CA ARG A 94 17.25 -7.75 5.45
C ARG A 94 18.77 -7.68 5.50
N ASP A 95 19.40 -7.38 4.36
CA ASP A 95 20.85 -7.18 4.24
C ASP A 95 21.26 -5.72 4.53
N ARG A 96 20.28 -4.84 4.80
CA ARG A 96 20.46 -3.41 5.13
C ARG A 96 20.10 -3.16 6.60
N GLU A 97 19.29 -2.15 6.87
CA GLU A 97 18.83 -1.74 8.21
C GLU A 97 17.45 -2.34 8.55
N GLY A 98 17.01 -3.35 7.79
CA GLY A 98 15.69 -3.96 7.95
C GLY A 98 14.57 -2.96 7.68
N LEU A 99 13.61 -2.90 8.60
CA LEU A 99 12.47 -1.99 8.54
C LEU A 99 12.85 -0.51 8.68
N ASP A 100 14.01 -0.21 9.26
CA ASP A 100 14.49 1.17 9.44
C ASP A 100 15.17 1.71 8.19
N THR A 101 15.36 0.88 7.15
CA THR A 101 15.97 1.29 5.88
C THR A 101 15.26 2.52 5.32
N ALA A 102 16.01 3.62 5.21
CA ALA A 102 15.53 4.87 4.63
C ALA A 102 15.16 4.67 3.16
N LEU A 103 14.05 5.29 2.74
CA LEU A 103 13.59 5.30 1.37
C LEU A 103 13.72 6.70 0.78
N ALA A 104 14.23 6.76 -0.44
CA ALA A 104 14.34 7.97 -1.22
C ALA A 104 13.13 8.13 -2.17
N PRO A 105 12.81 9.36 -2.60
CA PRO A 105 11.79 9.57 -3.62
C PRO A 105 12.21 8.90 -4.93
N GLY A 106 11.31 8.12 -5.52
CA GLY A 106 11.55 7.29 -6.70
C GLY A 106 11.95 5.85 -6.38
N ASP A 107 12.22 5.51 -5.11
CA ASP A 107 12.55 4.14 -4.74
C ASP A 107 11.40 3.17 -4.99
N VAL A 108 11.77 1.98 -5.45
CA VAL A 108 10.82 0.91 -5.75
C VAL A 108 10.95 -0.21 -4.71
N VAL A 109 9.93 -0.42 -3.90
CA VAL A 109 9.87 -1.51 -2.94
C VAL A 109 9.18 -2.72 -3.56
N THR A 110 9.92 -3.77 -3.87
CA THR A 110 9.38 -5.01 -4.43
C THR A 110 9.13 -6.03 -3.34
N ILE A 111 7.89 -6.52 -3.28
CA ILE A 111 7.51 -7.61 -2.40
C ILE A 111 7.75 -8.93 -3.15
N LEU A 112 8.54 -9.83 -2.58
CA LEU A 112 8.78 -11.15 -3.13
C LEU A 112 8.39 -12.22 -2.11
N PRO A 113 7.28 -12.95 -2.30
CA PRO A 113 7.02 -14.14 -1.51
C PRO A 113 8.13 -15.16 -1.77
N ALA A 114 8.68 -15.73 -0.71
CA ALA A 114 9.57 -16.85 -0.77
C ALA A 114 8.76 -18.09 -1.16
N ILE A 115 8.56 -18.25 -2.46
CA ILE A 115 8.09 -19.51 -3.03
C ILE A 115 9.32 -20.40 -3.10
N SER A 116 9.35 -21.48 -2.31
CA SER A 116 10.24 -22.60 -2.60
C SER A 116 9.91 -23.04 -4.01
N GLY A 117 10.83 -22.77 -4.95
CA GLY A 117 10.67 -23.17 -6.34
C GLY A 117 10.31 -24.65 -6.41
N GLY A 118 9.17 -24.93 -7.03
CA GLY A 118 8.83 -26.27 -7.50
C GLY A 118 9.54 -26.56 -8.82
#